data_AF-A0A398B0H1-F1
#
_entry.id   AF-A0A398B0H1-F1
#
_cell.length_a   1.000
_cell.length_b   1.000
_cell.length_c   1.000
_cell.angle_alpha   90.00
_cell.angle_beta   90.00
_cell.angle_gamma   90.00
#
_symmetry.space_group_name_H-M   'P 1'
#
loop_
_entity.id
_entity.type
_entity.pdbx_description
1 polymer ?
#
loop_
_entity_poly.entity_id
_entity_poly.type
_entity_poly.pdbx_seq_one_letter_code
_entity_poly.pdbx_strand_id
1 'polypeptide(L)'
;MNKKFVYAALGLSIIVGSSYVILSSNYTETKSAAIKTASSEPKVSYKVSDEELSQAAKEIGEINDEKMLFTRMMEMTFQKLEWKDHKFQIPGTIVEKRIQMTKGNIQYIKERTKSIEVTENKEHILDKWTTGDFNSIEKDFREIRDSLSPGNDKYNPENGPAKRAEESEKEYIQHFFGDDGLEQHNKQWK
;
A
#
# COMPACT_ATOMS: atom_id res chain seq x y z
N MET A 1 -46.54 38.97 1.69
CA MET A 1 -45.07 39.10 1.79
C MET A 1 -44.45 37.95 1.02
N ASN A 2 -44.00 38.21 -0.21
CA ASN A 2 -43.52 37.21 -1.15
C ASN A 2 -42.02 36.99 -0.97
N LYS A 3 -41.57 35.74 -0.81
CA LYS A 3 -40.15 35.38 -0.91
C LYS A 3 -39.98 34.34 -2.01
N LYS A 4 -39.33 34.77 -3.11
CA LYS A 4 -38.92 33.94 -4.24
C LYS A 4 -37.58 33.29 -3.87
N PHE A 5 -37.49 31.97 -3.94
CA PHE A 5 -36.21 31.27 -3.89
C PHE A 5 -35.66 31.13 -5.31
N VAL A 6 -34.44 31.62 -5.52
CA VAL A 6 -33.68 31.52 -6.76
C VAL A 6 -32.82 30.26 -6.65
N TYR A 7 -33.06 29.28 -7.50
CA TYR A 7 -32.18 28.13 -7.68
C TYR A 7 -31.13 28.47 -8.74
N ALA A 8 -29.87 28.58 -8.32
CA ALA A 8 -28.74 28.69 -9.22
C ALA A 8 -28.37 27.29 -9.72
N ALA A 9 -28.51 27.08 -11.03
CA ALA A 9 -28.06 25.89 -11.73
C ALA A 9 -26.55 25.97 -11.93
N LEU A 10 -25.80 25.04 -11.33
CA LEU A 10 -24.40 24.80 -11.68
C LEU A 10 -24.35 23.71 -12.74
N GLY A 11 -24.11 24.13 -13.99
CA GLY A 11 -23.84 23.24 -15.11
C GLY A 11 -22.46 22.61 -15.00
N LEU A 12 -22.40 21.29 -15.09
CA LEU A 12 -21.16 20.53 -15.27
C LEU A 12 -20.99 20.22 -16.76
N SER A 13 -20.07 20.93 -17.40
CA SER A 13 -19.59 20.65 -18.75
C SER A 13 -18.60 19.47 -18.73
N ILE A 14 -18.97 18.35 -19.33
CA ILE A 14 -18.06 17.23 -19.57
C ILE A 14 -17.36 17.48 -20.91
N ILE A 15 -16.05 17.75 -20.87
CA ILE A 15 -15.19 17.77 -22.05
C ILE A 15 -14.84 16.31 -22.37
N VAL A 16 -15.36 15.81 -23.49
CA VAL A 16 -14.98 14.51 -24.06
C VAL A 16 -13.64 14.68 -24.76
N GLY A 17 -12.56 14.26 -24.10
CA GLY A 17 -11.20 14.26 -24.63
C GLY A 17 -10.82 12.91 -25.23
N SER A 18 -10.96 12.81 -26.55
CA SER A 18 -10.04 12.18 -27.52
C SER A 18 -9.34 10.86 -27.13
N SER A 19 -9.84 9.75 -27.66
CA SER A 19 -9.07 8.51 -27.84
C SER A 19 -7.98 8.70 -28.91
N TYR A 20 -6.71 8.54 -28.55
CA TYR A 20 -5.63 8.39 -29.52
C TYR A 20 -5.57 6.93 -29.99
N VAL A 21 -5.83 6.69 -31.28
CA VAL A 21 -5.41 5.47 -31.97
C VAL A 21 -4.08 5.77 -32.65
N ILE A 22 -3.00 5.16 -32.17
CA ILE A 22 -1.73 5.15 -32.89
C ILE A 22 -1.77 3.99 -33.87
N LEU A 23 -1.91 4.30 -35.16
CA LEU A 23 -1.60 3.39 -36.26
C LEU A 23 -0.07 3.29 -36.36
N SER A 24 0.51 2.10 -36.15
CA SER A 24 1.89 1.82 -36.53
C SER A 24 1.91 1.16 -37.92
N SER A 25 2.86 1.62 -38.72
CA SER A 25 3.07 1.35 -40.14
C SER A 25 3.45 -0.11 -40.44
N ASN A 26 2.85 -0.65 -41.51
CA ASN A 26 3.33 -1.84 -42.19
C ASN A 26 4.71 -1.60 -42.80
N TYR A 27 5.68 -2.44 -42.45
CA TYR A 27 6.87 -2.66 -43.25
C TYR A 27 7.17 -4.18 -43.32
N THR A 28 7.64 -4.55 -44.51
CA THR A 28 7.79 -5.85 -45.17
C THR A 28 8.45 -7.02 -44.43
N GLU A 29 8.06 -8.23 -44.88
CA GLU A 29 8.58 -9.56 -44.53
C GLU A 29 10.10 -9.69 -44.41
N THR A 30 10.57 -10.40 -43.38
CA THR A 30 11.69 -11.35 -43.50
C THR A 30 11.51 -12.47 -42.46
N LYS A 31 11.52 -13.73 -42.91
CA LYS A 31 11.49 -14.96 -42.08
C LYS A 31 12.62 -14.97 -41.04
N SER A 32 12.30 -15.24 -39.77
CA SER A 32 13.20 -15.97 -38.86
C SER A 32 12.47 -16.53 -37.63
N ALA A 33 12.72 -17.82 -37.39
CA ALA A 33 12.56 -18.64 -36.19
C ALA A 33 11.43 -18.32 -35.17
N ALA A 34 10.50 -19.28 -35.03
CA ALA A 34 9.55 -19.36 -33.93
C ALA A 34 10.27 -19.52 -32.58
N ILE A 35 10.41 -18.42 -31.84
CA ILE A 35 10.58 -18.46 -30.39
C ILE A 35 9.16 -18.49 -29.80
N LYS A 36 8.83 -19.58 -29.09
CA LYS A 36 7.65 -19.61 -28.22
C LYS A 36 7.84 -18.56 -27.14
N THR A 37 7.39 -17.34 -27.39
CA THR A 37 7.15 -16.36 -26.35
C THR A 37 6.03 -16.91 -25.48
N ALA A 38 6.39 -17.31 -24.26
CA ALA A 38 5.41 -17.45 -23.20
C ALA A 38 4.62 -16.13 -23.17
N SER A 39 3.34 -16.23 -23.52
CA SER A 39 2.41 -15.11 -23.43
C SER A 39 2.31 -14.76 -21.95
N SER A 40 3.04 -13.74 -21.52
CA SER A 40 2.78 -13.08 -20.25
C SER A 40 1.44 -12.39 -20.44
N GLU A 41 0.37 -13.03 -19.98
CA GLU A 41 -0.91 -12.37 -19.84
C GLU A 41 -0.69 -11.03 -19.14
N PRO A 42 -1.28 -9.92 -19.63
CA PRO A 42 -1.15 -8.63 -18.98
C PRO A 42 -1.69 -8.77 -17.57
N LYS A 43 -0.79 -8.67 -16.58
CA LYS A 43 -1.09 -8.68 -15.15
C LYS A 43 -2.20 -7.66 -14.93
N VAL A 44 -3.43 -8.13 -14.72
CA VAL A 44 -4.60 -7.27 -14.51
C VAL A 44 -4.23 -6.34 -13.36
N SER A 45 -4.10 -5.04 -13.67
CA SER A 45 -3.80 -4.03 -12.67
C SER A 45 -4.94 -4.04 -11.66
N TYR A 46 -4.67 -4.47 -10.43
CA TYR A 46 -5.65 -4.48 -9.37
C TYR A 46 -6.10 -3.05 -9.12
N LYS A 47 -7.35 -2.74 -9.46
CA LYS A 47 -7.95 -1.44 -9.18
C LYS A 47 -8.66 -1.52 -7.84
N VAL A 48 -8.19 -0.77 -6.86
CA VAL A 48 -8.83 -0.63 -5.54
C VAL A 48 -10.21 0.01 -5.72
N SER A 49 -11.24 -0.58 -5.11
CA SER A 49 -12.61 -0.04 -5.16
C SER A 49 -12.86 1.05 -4.10
N ASP A 50 -13.93 1.83 -4.28
CA ASP A 50 -14.31 2.86 -3.30
C ASP A 50 -14.73 2.24 -1.95
N GLU A 51 -15.29 1.03 -1.97
CA GLU A 51 -15.60 0.26 -0.77
C GLU A 51 -14.32 -0.15 -0.03
N GLU A 52 -13.29 -0.60 -0.75
CA GLU A 52 -12.00 -0.92 -0.16
C GLU A 52 -11.33 0.29 0.46
N LEU A 53 -11.39 1.46 -0.20
CA LEU A 53 -10.88 2.72 0.36
C LEU A 53 -11.68 3.17 1.58
N SER A 54 -13.00 3.00 1.56
CA SER A 54 -13.87 3.31 2.70
C SER A 54 -13.59 2.40 3.90
N GLN A 55 -13.31 1.13 3.64
CA GLN A 55 -12.92 0.17 4.66
C GLN A 55 -11.52 0.50 5.21
N ALA A 56 -10.57 0.81 4.33
CA ALA A 56 -9.23 1.24 4.71
C ALA A 56 -9.26 2.49 5.60
N ALA A 57 -10.12 3.47 5.30
CA ALA A 57 -10.29 4.65 6.15
C ALA A 57 -10.74 4.30 7.58
N LYS A 58 -11.59 3.28 7.76
CA LYS A 58 -12.01 2.80 9.09
C LYS A 58 -10.88 2.03 9.78
N GLU A 59 -10.20 1.15 9.05
CA GLU A 59 -9.13 0.30 9.55
C GLU A 59 -7.86 1.06 9.89
N ILE A 60 -7.55 2.13 9.18
CA ILE A 60 -6.35 2.95 9.43
C ILE A 60 -6.71 4.09 10.37
N GLY A 61 -7.87 4.72 10.17
CA GLY A 61 -8.28 5.93 10.86
C GLY A 61 -7.73 7.18 10.20
N GLU A 62 -7.72 8.27 10.97
CA GLU A 62 -7.24 9.57 10.50
C GLU A 62 -5.72 9.61 10.40
N ILE A 63 -5.23 10.25 9.33
CA ILE A 63 -3.82 10.58 9.11
C ILE A 63 -3.79 12.08 8.87
N ASN A 64 -3.51 12.83 9.93
CA ASN A 64 -3.59 14.30 9.94
C ASN A 64 -2.20 14.96 9.86
N ASP A 65 -1.13 14.19 10.09
CA ASP A 65 0.25 14.67 10.06
C ASP A 65 1.22 13.57 9.60
N GLU A 66 2.46 13.97 9.30
CA GLU A 66 3.53 13.10 8.83
C GLU A 66 3.90 12.01 9.86
N LYS A 67 3.88 12.34 11.15
CA LYS A 67 4.18 11.36 12.20
C LYS A 67 3.15 10.24 12.20
N MET A 68 1.86 10.57 12.08
CA MET A 68 0.78 9.60 11.99
C MET A 68 0.91 8.78 10.70
N LEU A 69 1.23 9.41 9.58
CA LEU A 69 1.47 8.73 8.31
C LEU A 69 2.55 7.64 8.45
N PHE A 70 3.74 8.00 8.96
CA PHE A 70 4.84 7.05 9.15
C PHE A 70 4.52 6.01 10.22
N THR A 71 3.76 6.36 11.26
CA THR A 71 3.30 5.40 12.27
C THR A 71 2.42 4.33 11.63
N ARG A 72 1.44 4.71 10.78
CA ARG A 72 0.57 3.75 10.08
C ARG A 72 1.34 2.89 9.08
N MET A 73 2.29 3.49 8.36
CA MET A 73 3.19 2.72 7.48
C MET A 73 4.01 1.70 8.28
N MET A 74 4.57 2.11 9.43
CA MET A 74 5.33 1.21 10.31
C MET A 74 4.45 0.08 10.84
N GLU A 75 3.23 0.37 11.29
CA GLU A 75 2.29 -0.63 11.79
C GLU A 75 1.93 -1.70 10.76
N MET A 76 1.84 -1.34 9.47
CA MET A 76 1.63 -2.31 8.39
C MET A 76 2.81 -3.28 8.20
N THR A 77 4.05 -2.81 8.45
CA THR A 77 5.23 -3.68 8.31
C THR A 77 5.22 -4.84 9.31
N PHE A 78 4.53 -4.70 10.44
CA PHE A 78 4.50 -5.70 11.51
C PHE A 78 3.92 -7.06 11.07
N GLN A 79 3.05 -7.06 10.05
CA GLN A 79 2.57 -8.31 9.44
C GLN A 79 3.70 -9.11 8.79
N LYS A 80 4.67 -8.43 8.19
CA LYS A 80 5.78 -9.05 7.44
C LYS A 80 7.04 -9.24 8.26
N LEU A 81 7.05 -8.77 9.49
CA LEU A 81 8.23 -8.73 10.34
C LEU A 81 8.05 -9.60 11.57
N GLU A 82 9.12 -10.24 11.99
CA GLU A 82 9.18 -10.99 13.23
C GLU A 82 10.45 -10.65 14.01
N TRP A 83 10.30 -10.57 15.33
CA TRP A 83 11.41 -10.38 16.24
C TRP A 83 11.79 -11.73 16.82
N LYS A 84 13.09 -11.96 16.95
CA LYS A 84 13.62 -13.17 17.57
C LYS A 84 13.00 -13.35 18.95
N ASP A 85 12.52 -14.55 19.24
CA ASP A 85 11.87 -14.93 20.50
C ASP A 85 10.54 -14.18 20.81
N HIS A 86 10.00 -13.44 19.85
CA HIS A 86 8.77 -12.64 20.01
C HIS A 86 7.81 -12.84 18.84
N LYS A 87 7.02 -13.91 18.89
CA LYS A 87 6.15 -14.36 17.79
C LYS A 87 5.22 -13.27 17.24
N PHE A 88 4.58 -12.49 18.12
CA PHE A 88 3.63 -11.41 17.78
C PHE A 88 3.87 -10.09 18.54
N GLN A 89 4.90 -10.05 19.38
CA GLN A 89 5.23 -8.89 20.20
C GLN A 89 6.32 -8.07 19.53
N ILE A 90 6.30 -6.76 19.79
CA ILE A 90 7.28 -5.82 19.26
C ILE A 90 8.02 -5.26 20.45
N PRO A 91 9.26 -5.71 20.70
CA PRO A 91 10.03 -5.30 21.86
C PRO A 91 10.15 -3.78 21.98
N GLY A 92 9.96 -3.25 23.19
CA GLY A 92 10.12 -1.83 23.48
C GLY A 92 9.11 -0.90 22.78
N THR A 93 8.05 -1.45 22.17
CA THR A 93 7.07 -0.65 21.42
C THR A 93 5.66 -0.91 21.96
N ILE A 94 4.96 0.17 22.31
CA ILE A 94 3.50 0.11 22.51
C ILE A 94 2.88 0.19 21.12
N VAL A 95 2.20 -0.89 20.72
CA VAL A 95 1.52 -0.95 19.44
C VAL A 95 0.10 -0.44 19.65
N GLU A 96 -0.18 0.74 19.10
CA GLU A 96 -1.53 1.30 19.14
C GLU A 96 -2.48 0.54 18.23
N LYS A 97 -2.01 0.16 17.02
CA LYS A 97 -2.84 -0.54 16.04
C LYS A 97 -2.08 -1.64 15.29
N ARG A 98 -2.84 -2.67 14.92
CA ARG A 98 -2.44 -3.71 13.97
C ARG A 98 -3.15 -3.40 12.66
N ILE A 99 -2.40 -3.10 11.61
CA ILE A 99 -2.97 -2.75 10.30
C ILE A 99 -2.52 -3.81 9.32
N GLN A 100 -3.49 -4.43 8.66
CA GLN A 100 -3.19 -5.45 7.66
C GLN A 100 -2.63 -4.78 6.40
N MET A 101 -1.60 -5.38 5.81
CA MET A 101 -1.00 -4.89 4.57
C MET A 101 -1.81 -5.34 3.35
N THR A 102 -2.96 -4.68 3.14
CA THR A 102 -3.86 -4.89 2.00
C THR A 102 -3.64 -3.82 0.93
N LYS A 103 -4.04 -4.09 -0.31
CA LYS A 103 -3.95 -3.10 -1.41
C LYS A 103 -4.74 -1.83 -1.10
N GLY A 104 -5.93 -1.97 -0.50
CA GLY A 104 -6.75 -0.84 -0.05
C GLY A 104 -6.05 0.00 1.00
N ASN A 105 -5.45 -0.63 2.01
CA ASN A 105 -4.72 0.08 3.07
C ASN A 105 -3.48 0.82 2.53
N ILE A 106 -2.71 0.20 1.65
CA ILE A 106 -1.54 0.84 1.02
C ILE A 106 -1.99 2.05 0.17
N GLN A 107 -3.04 1.86 -0.65
CA GLN A 107 -3.55 2.92 -1.52
C GLN A 107 -4.11 4.10 -0.72
N TYR A 108 -4.84 3.84 0.36
CA TYR A 108 -5.35 4.88 1.25
C TYR A 108 -4.20 5.72 1.85
N ILE A 109 -3.14 5.09 2.35
CA ILE A 109 -1.96 5.81 2.85
C ILE A 109 -1.33 6.66 1.74
N LYS A 110 -1.18 6.09 0.54
CA LYS A 110 -0.63 6.80 -0.62
C LYS A 110 -1.47 8.02 -1.06
N GLU A 111 -2.78 7.99 -0.87
CA GLU A 111 -3.63 9.16 -1.12
C GLU A 111 -3.47 10.22 -0.04
N ARG A 112 -3.24 9.80 1.21
CA ARG A 112 -2.98 10.72 2.32
C ARG A 112 -1.69 11.47 2.17
N THR A 113 -0.62 10.87 1.61
CA THR A 113 0.64 11.60 1.35
C THR A 113 0.47 12.82 0.46
N LYS A 114 -0.55 12.85 -0.41
CA LYS A 114 -0.85 13.99 -1.29
C LYS A 114 -1.64 15.10 -0.60
N SER A 115 -2.23 14.79 0.55
CA SER A 115 -3.18 15.67 1.26
C SER A 115 -2.57 16.31 2.51
N ILE A 116 -1.37 15.90 2.92
CA ILE A 116 -0.64 16.46 4.05
C ILE A 116 0.74 16.92 3.62
N GLU A 117 1.33 17.84 4.38
CA GLU A 117 2.71 18.23 4.17
C GLU A 117 3.63 17.12 4.71
N VAL A 118 4.47 16.57 3.84
CA VAL A 118 5.44 15.51 4.14
C VAL A 118 6.82 16.04 3.79
N THR A 119 7.70 16.08 4.77
CA THR A 119 9.08 16.55 4.61
C THR A 119 9.97 15.46 4.01
N GLU A 120 9.72 14.19 4.38
CA GLU A 120 10.42 13.03 3.84
C GLU A 120 9.51 12.17 2.98
N ASN A 121 9.53 12.38 1.65
CA ASN A 121 8.70 11.59 0.76
C ASN A 121 9.09 10.09 0.79
N LYS A 122 8.16 9.22 1.20
CA LYS A 122 8.30 7.75 1.20
C LYS A 122 7.46 7.07 0.12
N GLU A 123 7.03 7.78 -0.91
CA GLU A 123 6.19 7.24 -2.00
C GLU A 123 6.83 6.03 -2.69
N HIS A 124 8.17 5.97 -2.79
CA HIS A 124 8.87 4.80 -3.34
C HIS A 124 8.61 3.51 -2.55
N ILE A 125 8.43 3.60 -1.22
CA ILE A 125 8.08 2.45 -0.38
C ILE A 125 6.65 2.00 -0.70
N LEU A 126 5.72 2.95 -0.77
CA LEU A 126 4.31 2.67 -1.06
C LEU A 126 4.12 2.10 -2.46
N ASP A 127 4.79 2.67 -3.46
CA ASP A 127 4.80 2.16 -4.84
C ASP A 127 5.23 0.71 -4.89
N LYS A 128 6.33 0.39 -4.23
CA LYS A 128 6.82 -0.98 -4.13
C LYS A 128 5.79 -1.90 -3.48
N TRP A 129 5.22 -1.50 -2.33
CA TRP A 129 4.20 -2.29 -1.63
C TRP A 129 2.92 -2.49 -2.46
N THR A 130 2.47 -1.51 -3.25
CA THR A 130 1.29 -1.67 -4.11
C THR A 130 1.45 -2.78 -5.14
N THR A 131 2.69 -3.06 -5.57
CA THR A 131 3.01 -4.14 -6.50
C THR A 131 3.19 -5.51 -5.84
N GLY A 132 3.13 -5.56 -4.50
CA GLY A 132 3.38 -6.76 -3.70
C GLY A 132 4.87 -7.06 -3.48
N ASP A 133 5.77 -6.13 -3.80
CA ASP A 133 7.19 -6.32 -3.52
C ASP A 133 7.50 -6.01 -2.05
N PHE A 134 7.66 -7.08 -1.28
CA PHE A 134 8.02 -7.04 0.14
C PHE A 134 9.41 -7.65 0.39
N ASN A 135 10.29 -7.69 -0.62
CA ASN A 135 11.60 -8.32 -0.49
C ASN A 135 12.57 -7.54 0.39
N SER A 136 12.37 -6.23 0.50
CA SER A 136 13.21 -5.33 1.30
C SER A 136 12.46 -4.73 2.50
N ILE A 137 11.45 -5.44 3.01
CA ILE A 137 10.56 -4.93 4.06
C ILE A 137 11.29 -4.54 5.36
N GLU A 138 12.40 -5.19 5.69
CA GLU A 138 13.21 -4.81 6.86
C GLU A 138 13.93 -3.47 6.63
N LYS A 139 14.33 -3.17 5.39
CA LYS A 139 14.90 -1.88 5.02
C LYS A 139 13.84 -0.79 5.06
N ASP A 140 12.64 -1.07 4.55
CA ASP A 140 11.52 -0.13 4.58
C ASP A 140 11.15 0.24 6.00
N PHE A 141 11.02 -0.76 6.88
CA PHE A 141 10.76 -0.54 8.29
C PHE A 141 11.83 0.35 8.95
N ARG A 142 13.11 0.11 8.68
CA ARG A 142 14.19 0.96 9.20
C ARG A 142 14.06 2.39 8.70
N GLU A 143 13.85 2.56 7.39
CA GLU A 143 13.73 3.89 6.79
C GLU A 143 12.53 4.67 7.38
N ILE A 144 11.38 4.04 7.58
CA ILE A 144 10.21 4.66 8.19
C ILE A 144 10.47 4.98 9.67
N ARG A 145 11.08 4.04 10.41
CA ARG A 145 11.38 4.22 11.83
C ARG A 145 12.37 5.36 12.06
N ASP A 146 13.39 5.48 11.22
CA ASP A 146 14.40 6.53 11.36
C ASP A 146 13.77 7.93 11.22
N SER A 147 12.74 8.08 10.38
CA SER A 147 11.93 9.31 10.30
C SER A 147 11.09 9.58 11.57
N LEU A 148 10.66 8.52 12.28
CA LEU A 148 9.91 8.64 13.54
C LEU A 148 10.79 8.86 14.78
N SER A 149 12.08 8.57 14.68
CA SER A 149 13.03 8.65 15.80
C SER A 149 14.41 9.13 15.32
N PRO A 150 14.50 10.34 14.74
CA PRO A 150 15.75 10.86 14.21
C PRO A 150 16.80 10.98 15.32
N GLY A 151 18.01 10.46 15.08
CA GLY A 151 19.13 10.48 16.03
C GLY A 151 19.05 9.44 17.15
N ASN A 152 18.13 8.47 17.07
CA ASN A 152 18.13 7.33 17.99
C ASN A 152 19.06 6.22 17.50
N ASP A 153 20.36 6.40 17.75
CA ASP A 153 21.44 5.46 17.38
C ASP A 153 21.37 4.11 18.14
N LYS A 154 20.38 3.90 19.01
CA LYS A 154 20.23 2.68 19.81
C LYS A 154 19.64 1.51 19.02
N TYR A 155 19.24 1.70 17.77
CA TYR A 155 18.80 0.57 16.96
C TYR A 155 19.99 -0.30 16.57
N ASN A 156 20.15 -1.42 17.25
CA ASN A 156 21.05 -2.48 16.82
C ASN A 156 20.37 -3.29 15.70
N PRO A 157 20.83 -3.23 14.44
CA PRO A 157 20.27 -4.03 13.35
C PRO A 157 20.36 -5.54 13.59
N GLU A 158 21.32 -6.02 14.40
CA GLU A 158 21.44 -7.43 14.77
C GLU A 158 20.27 -7.91 15.66
N ASN A 159 19.65 -6.99 16.40
CA ASN A 159 18.46 -7.25 17.22
C ASN A 159 17.18 -6.74 16.54
N GLY A 160 17.28 -6.34 15.26
CA GLY A 160 16.15 -5.87 14.47
C GLY A 160 15.19 -7.00 14.09
N PRO A 161 13.99 -6.66 13.62
CA PRO A 161 13.12 -7.66 13.04
C PRO A 161 13.74 -8.24 11.76
N ALA A 162 13.43 -9.51 11.50
CA ALA A 162 13.65 -10.16 10.22
C ALA A 162 12.33 -10.25 9.45
N LYS A 163 12.43 -10.45 8.13
CA LYS A 163 11.27 -10.82 7.31
C LYS A 163 10.69 -12.14 7.81
N ARG A 164 9.41 -12.09 8.15
CA ARG A 164 8.61 -13.22 8.61
C ARG A 164 8.47 -14.26 7.50
N ALA A 165 8.67 -15.53 7.84
CA ALA A 165 8.40 -16.64 6.94
C ALA A 165 6.91 -16.71 6.56
N GLU A 166 6.60 -17.27 5.38
CA GLU A 166 5.24 -17.26 4.84
C GLU A 166 4.20 -17.92 5.76
N GLU A 167 4.51 -19.09 6.33
CA GLU A 167 3.59 -19.77 7.26
C GLU A 167 3.41 -18.97 8.57
N SER A 168 4.50 -18.42 9.11
CA SER A 168 4.45 -17.53 10.27
C SER A 168 3.62 -16.26 9.99
N GLU A 169 3.63 -15.76 8.75
CA GLU A 169 2.80 -14.63 8.31
C GLU A 169 1.31 -15.01 8.30
N LYS A 170 0.96 -16.18 7.77
CA LYS A 170 -0.43 -16.66 7.83
C LYS A 170 -0.93 -16.74 9.26
N GLU A 171 -0.11 -17.27 10.17
CA GLU A 171 -0.44 -17.34 11.60
C GLU A 171 -0.62 -15.94 12.22
N TYR A 172 0.23 -14.98 11.85
CA TYR A 172 0.07 -13.58 12.29
C TYR A 172 -1.26 -13.01 11.81
N ILE A 173 -1.57 -13.19 10.53
CA ILE A 173 -2.79 -12.64 9.92
C ILE A 173 -4.01 -13.26 10.59
N GLN A 174 -4.04 -14.58 10.73
CA GLN A 174 -5.16 -15.28 11.37
C GLN A 174 -5.33 -14.85 12.83
N HIS A 175 -4.23 -14.61 13.55
CA HIS A 175 -4.29 -14.16 14.94
C HIS A 175 -4.90 -12.76 15.11
N PHE A 176 -4.55 -11.80 14.24
CA PHE A 176 -4.98 -10.40 14.38
C PHE A 176 -6.19 -10.02 13.53
N PHE A 177 -6.44 -10.72 12.43
CA PHE A 177 -7.45 -10.36 11.42
C PHE A 177 -8.40 -11.53 11.09
N GLY A 178 -8.22 -12.70 11.72
CA GLY A 178 -9.08 -13.86 11.52
C GLY A 178 -8.98 -14.48 10.13
N ASP A 179 -9.93 -15.37 9.83
CA ASP A 179 -9.99 -16.09 8.55
C ASP A 179 -10.30 -15.15 7.39
N ASP A 180 -11.16 -14.15 7.59
CA ASP A 180 -11.48 -13.12 6.60
C ASP A 180 -10.22 -12.35 6.15
N GLY A 181 -9.38 -11.95 7.12
CA GLY A 181 -8.10 -11.32 6.83
C GLY A 181 -7.15 -12.24 6.05
N LEU A 182 -7.11 -13.53 6.39
CA LEU A 182 -6.29 -14.51 5.68
C LEU A 182 -6.78 -14.75 4.25
N GLU A 183 -8.09 -14.83 4.04
CA GLU A 183 -8.71 -14.93 2.71
C GLU A 183 -8.34 -13.70 1.86
N GLN A 184 -8.50 -12.50 2.41
CA GLN A 184 -8.15 -11.27 1.72
C GLN A 184 -6.67 -11.21 1.34
N HIS A 185 -5.78 -11.63 2.26
CA HIS A 185 -4.35 -11.69 1.98
C HIS A 185 -4.05 -12.62 0.80
N ASN A 186 -4.60 -13.83 0.80
CA ASN A 186 -4.38 -14.80 -0.26
C ASN A 186 -4.90 -14.26 -1.60
N LYS A 187 -6.10 -13.67 -1.62
CA LYS A 187 -6.68 -13.07 -2.83
C LYS A 187 -5.83 -11.96 -3.44
N GLN A 188 -5.16 -11.16 -2.61
CA GLN A 188 -4.42 -9.99 -3.07
C GLN A 188 -2.97 -10.27 -3.45
N TRP A 189 -2.35 -11.25 -2.78
CA TRP A 189 -0.89 -11.42 -2.77
C TRP A 189 -0.39 -12.80 -3.17
N LYS A 190 -1.27 -13.79 -3.37
CA LYS A 190 -0.91 -15.15 -3.82
C LYS A 190 -1.64 -15.52 -5.10
#